data_AF-A0A6G2DCU7-F1
#
_entry.id   AF-A0A6G2DCU7-F1
#
_cell.length_a   1.000
_cell.length_b   1.000
_cell.length_c   1.000
_cell.angle_alpha   90.00
_cell.angle_beta   90.00
_cell.angle_gamma   90.00
#
_symmetry.space_group_name_H-M   'P 1'
#
loop_
_entity.id
_entity.type
_entity.pdbx_description
1 polymer ?
#
loop_
_entity_poly.entity_id
_entity_poly.type
_entity_poly.pdbx_seq_one_letter_code
_entity_poly.pdbx_strand_id
1 'polypeptide(L)'
;MSLSFFILLIGDESYSFSTLIKVLNSETVPGASFSIMEIRLPKLLAGIIAGWSFGLAGFIFQTMLRNPLASPDIIGVTSSSSIAAVFCILVLKTNSLTTGIISITCGLTSSLILFLLAKKDGFSAARLIILGIGFQAVTRAGTSFLLLKVARYELQEVMRWLSGSLSFTKLDDIPLVLI
;
A
#
# COMPACT_ATOMS: atom_id res chain seq x y z
N MET A 1 -13.39 -2.06 16.66
CA MET A 1 -13.41 -3.43 17.25
C MET A 1 -14.51 -4.30 16.63
N SER A 2 -15.78 -3.87 16.58
CA SER A 2 -16.89 -4.66 16.00
C SER A 2 -16.66 -5.09 14.52
N LEU A 3 -16.15 -4.18 13.67
CA LEU A 3 -15.94 -4.46 12.24
C LEU A 3 -14.84 -5.50 11.96
N SER A 4 -13.82 -5.56 12.82
CA SER A 4 -12.68 -6.49 12.69
C SER A 4 -13.13 -7.94 12.89
N PHE A 5 -14.04 -8.17 13.83
CA PHE A 5 -14.65 -9.49 14.04
C PHE A 5 -15.54 -9.89 12.86
N PHE A 6 -16.29 -8.94 12.31
CA PHE A 6 -17.17 -9.19 11.17
C PHE A 6 -16.40 -9.65 9.92
N ILE A 7 -15.23 -9.06 9.65
CA ILE A 7 -14.33 -9.46 8.56
C ILE A 7 -13.74 -10.86 8.75
N LEU A 8 -13.54 -11.29 10.00
CA LEU A 8 -13.05 -12.64 10.28
C LEU A 8 -14.15 -13.70 10.12
N LEU A 9 -15.41 -13.33 10.41
CA LEU A 9 -16.57 -14.22 10.34
C LEU A 9 -17.06 -14.42 8.90
N ILE A 10 -16.99 -13.38 8.06
CA ILE A 10 -17.50 -13.39 6.69
C ILE A 10 -16.37 -13.57 5.68
N GLY A 11 -16.47 -14.61 4.87
CA GLY A 11 -15.61 -14.89 3.71
C GLY A 11 -16.27 -15.96 2.84
N ASP A 12 -15.51 -16.61 1.95
CA ASP A 12 -16.05 -17.66 1.06
C ASP A 12 -16.75 -18.80 1.83
N GLU A 13 -16.29 -19.08 3.06
CA GLU A 13 -17.04 -19.88 4.04
C GLU A 13 -17.35 -19.05 5.29
N SER A 14 -18.62 -19.05 5.71
CA SER A 14 -19.05 -18.37 6.94
C SER A 14 -18.79 -19.27 8.15
N TYR A 15 -18.00 -18.79 9.12
CA TYR A 15 -17.71 -19.54 10.35
C TYR A 15 -18.52 -18.97 11.53
N SER A 16 -18.98 -19.84 12.41
CA SER A 16 -19.66 -19.44 13.64
C SER A 16 -18.70 -18.76 14.62
N PHE A 17 -19.23 -17.84 15.45
CA PHE A 17 -18.46 -17.11 16.45
C PHE A 17 -17.75 -18.02 17.46
N SER A 18 -18.35 -19.17 17.79
CA SER A 18 -17.74 -20.17 18.66
C SER A 18 -16.50 -20.82 18.02
N THR A 19 -16.53 -21.09 16.71
CA THR A 19 -15.40 -21.63 15.96
C THR A 19 -14.25 -20.63 15.90
N LEU A 20 -14.56 -19.33 15.79
CA LEU A 20 -13.55 -18.28 15.76
C LEU A 20 -12.75 -18.21 17.07
N ILE A 21 -13.44 -18.25 18.22
CA ILE A 21 -12.81 -18.23 19.55
C ILE A 21 -11.96 -19.49 19.76
N LYS A 22 -12.45 -20.65 19.34
CA LYS A 22 -11.71 -21.92 19.43
C LYS A 22 -10.41 -21.87 18.63
N VAL A 23 -10.47 -21.42 17.38
CA VAL A 23 -9.27 -21.27 16.53
C VAL A 23 -8.30 -20.24 17.10
N LEU A 24 -8.80 -19.12 17.65
CA LEU A 24 -7.95 -18.11 18.29
C LEU A 24 -7.29 -18.62 19.58
N ASN A 25 -7.98 -19.50 20.31
CA ASN A 25 -7.46 -20.21 21.48
C ASN A 25 -6.56 -21.41 21.12
N SER A 26 -6.11 -21.51 19.87
CA SER A 26 -5.24 -22.58 19.35
C SER A 26 -5.88 -23.98 19.29
N GLU A 27 -7.21 -24.08 19.32
CA GLU A 27 -7.90 -25.34 19.02
C GLU A 27 -7.93 -25.56 17.50
N THR A 28 -7.51 -26.76 17.08
CA THR A 28 -7.47 -27.14 15.67
C THR A 28 -8.85 -27.57 15.19
N VAL A 29 -9.53 -26.67 14.49
CA VAL A 29 -10.77 -26.99 13.77
C VAL A 29 -10.42 -27.25 12.30
N PRO A 30 -10.70 -28.47 11.76
CA PRO A 30 -10.40 -28.81 10.36
C PRO A 30 -11.03 -27.81 9.38
N GLY A 31 -10.26 -27.33 8.40
CA GLY A 31 -10.69 -26.34 7.41
C GLY A 31 -10.71 -24.88 7.91
N ALA A 32 -11.23 -24.63 9.12
CA ALA A 32 -11.37 -23.28 9.65
C ALA A 32 -10.05 -22.66 10.14
N SER A 33 -9.18 -23.47 10.76
CA SER A 33 -7.92 -22.97 11.36
C SER A 33 -7.00 -22.34 10.32
N PHE A 34 -6.79 -23.01 9.18
CA PHE A 34 -5.96 -22.49 8.08
C PHE A 34 -6.57 -21.23 7.44
N SER A 35 -7.88 -21.24 7.16
CA SER A 35 -8.55 -20.08 6.54
C SER A 35 -8.47 -18.83 7.43
N ILE A 36 -8.69 -18.98 8.73
CA ILE A 36 -8.69 -17.86 9.66
C ILE A 36 -7.26 -17.38 9.94
N MET A 37 -6.33 -18.28 10.29
CA MET A 37 -4.98 -17.91 10.73
C MET A 37 -4.06 -17.50 9.59
N GLU A 38 -4.09 -18.18 8.44
CA GLU A 38 -3.12 -17.95 7.36
C GLU A 38 -3.63 -16.97 6.30
N ILE A 39 -4.96 -16.79 6.17
CA ILE A 39 -5.55 -15.99 5.10
C ILE A 39 -6.23 -14.73 5.66
N ARG A 40 -7.13 -14.86 6.63
CA ARG A 40 -7.96 -13.73 7.09
C ARG A 40 -7.24 -12.86 8.11
N LEU A 41 -6.52 -13.46 9.06
CA LEU A 41 -5.83 -12.73 10.12
C LEU A 41 -4.73 -11.79 9.57
N PRO A 42 -3.84 -12.22 8.65
CA PRO A 42 -2.82 -11.33 8.09
C PRO A 42 -3.43 -10.17 7.31
N LYS A 43 -4.51 -10.44 6.54
CA LYS A 43 -5.25 -9.42 5.78
C LYS A 43 -5.89 -8.38 6.69
N LEU A 44 -6.51 -8.82 7.78
CA LEU A 44 -7.10 -7.93 8.77
C LEU A 44 -6.03 -7.03 9.39
N LEU A 45 -4.92 -7.62 9.84
CA LEU A 45 -3.82 -6.89 10.48
C LEU A 45 -3.21 -5.87 9.53
N ALA A 46 -2.85 -6.27 8.31
CA ALA A 46 -2.31 -5.37 7.30
C ALA A 46 -3.31 -4.27 6.91
N GLY A 47 -4.61 -4.58 6.81
CA GLY A 47 -5.66 -3.59 6.55
C GLY A 47 -5.79 -2.55 7.67
N ILE A 48 -5.72 -2.98 8.94
CA ILE A 48 -5.75 -2.08 10.10
C ILE A 48 -4.52 -1.18 10.11
N ILE A 49 -3.32 -1.76 9.95
CA ILE A 49 -2.05 -1.02 9.96
C ILE A 49 -2.02 -0.01 8.81
N ALA A 50 -2.34 -0.43 7.58
CA ALA A 50 -2.38 0.46 6.43
C ALA A 50 -3.39 1.59 6.62
N GLY A 51 -4.60 1.29 7.12
CA GLY A 51 -5.63 2.28 7.40
C GLY A 51 -5.19 3.30 8.46
N TRP A 52 -4.54 2.84 9.53
CA TRP A 52 -3.97 3.72 10.55
C TRP A 52 -2.86 4.62 9.99
N SER A 53 -1.93 4.06 9.23
CA SER A 53 -0.84 4.82 8.59
C SER A 53 -1.38 5.89 7.64
N PHE A 54 -2.38 5.57 6.81
CA PHE A 54 -3.02 6.56 5.94
C PHE A 54 -3.79 7.63 6.72
N GLY A 55 -4.49 7.25 7.80
CA GLY A 55 -5.17 8.21 8.68
C GLY A 55 -4.19 9.20 9.35
N LEU A 56 -3.08 8.70 9.87
CA LEU A 56 -2.02 9.52 10.47
C LEU A 56 -1.35 10.43 9.44
N ALA A 57 -0.98 9.89 8.27
CA ALA A 57 -0.41 10.68 7.18
C ALA A 57 -1.36 11.79 6.75
N GLY A 58 -2.65 11.49 6.56
CA GLY A 58 -3.68 12.48 6.23
C GLY A 58 -3.78 13.58 7.27
N PHE A 59 -3.89 13.22 8.55
CA PHE A 59 -3.99 14.17 9.65
C PHE A 59 -2.75 15.09 9.73
N ILE A 60 -1.55 14.55 9.58
CA ILE A 60 -0.30 15.33 9.58
C ILE A 60 -0.29 16.31 8.42
N PHE A 61 -0.60 15.86 7.19
CA PHE A 61 -0.60 16.72 6.01
C PHE A 61 -1.65 17.83 6.10
N GLN A 62 -2.88 17.50 6.50
CA GLN A 62 -3.95 18.47 6.68
C GLN A 62 -3.59 19.51 7.75
N THR A 63 -2.94 19.09 8.84
CA THR A 63 -2.49 19.98 9.92
C THR A 63 -1.34 20.89 9.47
N MET A 64 -0.31 20.33 8.81
CA MET A 64 0.84 21.09 8.31
C MET A 64 0.45 22.13 7.26
N LEU A 65 -0.45 21.76 6.35
CA LEU A 65 -0.89 22.63 5.25
C LEU A 65 -2.07 23.51 5.65
N ARG A 66 -2.64 23.31 6.85
CA ARG A 66 -3.86 23.96 7.34
C ARG A 66 -4.98 23.92 6.30
N ASN A 67 -5.07 22.79 5.59
CA ASN A 67 -5.99 22.59 4.48
C ASN A 67 -6.61 21.19 4.59
N PRO A 68 -7.91 21.07 4.93
CA PRO A 68 -8.57 19.78 5.08
C PRO A 68 -8.69 19.02 3.75
N LEU A 69 -8.50 19.67 2.60
CA LEU A 69 -8.47 19.05 1.27
C LEU A 69 -7.07 18.55 0.87
N ALA A 70 -6.04 18.79 1.70
CA ALA A 70 -4.71 18.30 1.42
C ALA A 70 -4.64 16.77 1.60
N SER A 71 -4.10 16.11 0.58
CA SER A 71 -3.83 14.67 0.60
C SER A 71 -2.33 14.42 0.67
N PRO A 72 -1.86 13.41 1.43
CA PRO A 72 -0.46 13.01 1.47
C PRO A 72 0.07 12.54 0.10
N ASP A 73 -0.82 12.24 -0.86
CA ASP A 73 -0.40 11.83 -2.20
C ASP A 73 0.33 12.96 -2.97
N ILE A 74 0.13 14.23 -2.58
CA ILE A 74 0.70 15.40 -3.25
C ILE A 74 2.22 15.33 -3.37
N ILE A 75 2.92 14.70 -2.41
CA ILE A 75 4.39 14.54 -2.43
C ILE A 75 4.87 13.38 -3.34
N GLY A 76 4.00 12.82 -4.17
CA GLY A 76 4.39 11.92 -5.26
C GLY A 76 4.85 10.52 -4.85
N VAL A 77 4.77 10.18 -3.56
CA VAL A 77 5.19 8.86 -3.01
C VAL A 77 4.49 7.71 -3.72
N THR A 78 3.16 7.78 -3.84
CA THR A 78 2.37 6.71 -4.45
C THR A 78 2.71 6.55 -5.92
N SER A 79 2.82 7.67 -6.64
CA SER A 79 3.08 7.67 -8.08
C SER A 79 4.47 7.16 -8.45
N SER A 80 5.49 7.51 -7.64
CA SER A 80 6.88 7.04 -7.81
C SER A 80 7.06 5.58 -7.39
N SER A 81 6.44 5.18 -6.28
CA SER A 81 6.40 3.78 -5.84
C SER A 81 5.72 2.89 -6.90
N SER A 82 4.63 3.37 -7.51
CA SER A 82 3.89 2.65 -8.55
C SER A 82 4.74 2.44 -9.81
N ILE A 83 5.33 3.50 -10.37
CA ILE A 83 6.17 3.35 -11.58
C ILE A 83 7.39 2.48 -11.31
N ALA A 84 7.99 2.56 -10.11
CA ALA A 84 9.09 1.69 -9.70
C ALA A 84 8.67 0.22 -9.65
N ALA A 85 7.48 -0.08 -9.09
CA ALA A 85 6.93 -1.43 -9.08
C ALA A 85 6.73 -1.96 -10.51
N VAL A 86 6.08 -1.17 -11.38
CA VAL A 86 5.86 -1.55 -12.78
C VAL A 86 7.18 -1.77 -13.52
N PHE A 87 8.16 -0.90 -13.31
CA PHE A 87 9.49 -1.04 -13.91
C PHE A 87 10.19 -2.32 -13.42
N CYS A 88 10.14 -2.62 -12.13
CA CYS A 88 10.73 -3.84 -11.56
C CYS A 88 10.09 -5.11 -12.13
N ILE A 89 8.77 -5.14 -12.26
CA ILE A 89 8.03 -6.30 -12.79
C ILE A 89 8.37 -6.51 -14.27
N LEU A 90 8.33 -5.46 -15.08
CA LEU A 90 8.43 -5.59 -16.54
C LEU A 90 9.87 -5.66 -17.04
N VAL A 91 10.78 -4.88 -16.45
CA VAL A 91 12.15 -4.73 -16.95
C VAL A 91 13.12 -5.62 -16.17
N LEU A 92 13.07 -5.54 -14.83
CA LEU A 92 14.01 -6.29 -13.98
C LEU A 92 13.56 -7.72 -13.70
N LYS A 93 12.26 -8.02 -13.88
CA LYS A 93 11.63 -9.31 -13.58
C LYS A 93 11.99 -9.84 -12.18
N THR A 94 11.95 -8.94 -11.19
CA THR A 94 12.31 -9.24 -9.81
C THR A 94 11.19 -9.94 -9.05
N ASN A 95 11.54 -10.62 -7.96
CA ASN A 95 10.56 -11.20 -7.04
C ASN A 95 9.74 -10.12 -6.31
N SER A 96 8.58 -10.49 -5.76
CA SER A 96 7.64 -9.59 -5.08
C SER A 96 8.27 -8.82 -3.91
N LEU A 97 9.12 -9.47 -3.11
CA LEU A 97 9.77 -8.85 -1.96
C LEU A 97 10.77 -7.75 -2.39
N THR A 98 11.62 -8.05 -3.37
CA THR A 98 12.56 -7.08 -3.94
C THR A 98 11.82 -5.90 -4.59
N THR A 99 10.73 -6.19 -5.30
CA THR A 99 9.85 -5.17 -5.88
C THR A 99 9.28 -4.25 -4.79
N GLY A 100 8.79 -4.82 -3.68
CA GLY A 100 8.30 -4.05 -2.53
C GLY A 100 9.34 -3.10 -1.95
N ILE A 101 10.56 -3.60 -1.69
CA ILE A 101 11.66 -2.80 -1.13
C ILE A 101 12.04 -1.65 -2.08
N ILE A 102 12.17 -1.92 -3.37
CA ILE A 102 12.53 -0.90 -4.36
C ILE A 102 11.42 0.16 -4.45
N SER A 103 10.16 -0.25 -4.45
CA SER A 103 9.00 0.65 -4.51
C SER A 103 8.93 1.57 -3.29
N ILE A 104 9.13 1.03 -2.08
CA ILE A 104 9.19 1.83 -0.83
C ILE A 104 10.36 2.82 -0.89
N THR A 105 11.55 2.35 -1.27
CA THR A 105 12.76 3.18 -1.34
C THR A 105 12.61 4.31 -2.37
N CYS A 106 12.03 4.01 -3.53
CA CYS A 106 11.77 5.01 -4.57
C CYS A 106 10.74 6.05 -4.12
N GLY A 107 9.67 5.62 -3.47
CA GLY A 107 8.65 6.50 -2.91
C GLY A 107 9.21 7.47 -1.86
N LEU A 108 9.96 6.94 -0.89
CA LEU A 108 10.59 7.74 0.16
C LEU A 108 11.62 8.72 -0.41
N THR A 109 12.47 8.26 -1.33
CA THR A 109 13.50 9.10 -1.97
C THR A 109 12.87 10.24 -2.77
N SER A 110 11.80 9.95 -3.53
CA SER A 110 11.10 10.96 -4.32
C SER A 110 10.43 12.03 -3.43
N SER A 111 9.79 11.60 -2.35
CA SER A 111 9.22 12.53 -1.35
C SER A 111 10.28 13.42 -0.71
N LEU A 112 11.42 12.83 -0.32
CA LEU A 112 12.52 13.59 0.29
C LEU A 112 13.06 14.64 -0.68
N ILE A 113 13.26 14.28 -1.95
CA ILE A 113 13.71 15.21 -2.99
C ILE A 113 12.71 16.37 -3.16
N LEU A 114 11.41 16.07 -3.29
CA LEU A 114 10.37 17.08 -3.44
C LEU A 114 10.28 18.01 -2.23
N PHE A 115 10.41 17.45 -1.02
CA PHE A 115 10.44 18.23 0.22
C PHE A 115 11.65 19.17 0.27
N LEU A 116 12.84 18.69 -0.08
CA LEU A 116 14.06 19.51 -0.11
C LEU A 116 13.97 20.64 -1.14
N LEU A 117 13.44 20.35 -2.33
CA LEU A 117 13.18 21.35 -3.37
C LEU A 117 12.17 22.41 -2.92
N ALA A 118 11.13 22.00 -2.19
CA ALA A 118 10.14 22.91 -1.65
C ALA A 118 10.68 23.79 -0.51
N LYS A 119 11.71 23.35 0.22
CA LYS A 119 12.29 24.04 1.38
C LYS A 119 13.40 25.07 1.03
N LYS A 120 13.98 25.02 -0.18
CA LYS A 120 15.23 25.73 -0.54
C LYS A 120 15.31 27.21 -0.16
N ASP A 121 14.20 27.96 -0.21
CA ASP A 121 14.16 29.41 0.12
C ASP A 121 13.11 29.73 1.21
N GLY A 122 12.78 28.75 2.05
CA GLY A 122 11.64 28.79 2.98
C GLY A 122 10.54 27.81 2.58
N PHE A 123 9.79 27.32 3.55
CA PHE A 123 8.73 26.33 3.30
C PHE A 123 7.52 26.99 2.63
N SER A 124 7.27 26.65 1.37
CA SER A 124 6.09 27.07 0.63
C SER A 124 5.22 25.88 0.28
N ALA A 125 4.04 25.81 0.90
CA ALA A 125 3.01 24.81 0.60
C ALA A 125 2.62 24.82 -0.90
N ALA A 126 2.47 26.02 -1.49
CA ALA A 126 2.14 26.16 -2.91
C ALA A 126 3.22 25.59 -3.82
N ARG A 127 4.51 25.82 -3.49
CA ARG A 127 5.65 25.25 -4.25
C ARG A 127 5.65 23.73 -4.19
N LEU A 128 5.41 23.15 -3.01
CA LEU A 128 5.32 21.70 -2.84
C LEU A 128 4.19 21.10 -3.68
N ILE A 129 3.02 21.75 -3.72
CA ILE A 129 1.88 21.30 -4.53
C ILE A 129 2.21 21.32 -6.02
N ILE A 130 2.80 22.40 -6.54
CA ILE A 130 3.14 22.52 -7.97
C ILE A 130 4.20 21.49 -8.37
N LEU A 131 5.25 21.33 -7.58
CA LEU A 131 6.29 20.32 -7.80
C LEU A 131 5.69 18.91 -7.77
N GLY A 132 4.81 18.65 -6.80
CA GLY A 132 4.10 17.39 -6.63
C GLY A 132 3.24 17.03 -7.85
N ILE A 133 2.39 17.94 -8.31
CA ILE A 133 1.53 17.73 -9.48
C ILE A 133 2.37 17.49 -10.74
N GLY A 134 3.41 18.29 -10.96
CA GLY A 134 4.32 18.12 -12.10
C GLY A 134 5.02 16.76 -12.07
N PHE A 135 5.52 16.36 -10.90
CA PHE A 135 6.16 15.06 -10.72
C PHE A 135 5.19 13.89 -10.92
N GLN A 136 3.98 13.98 -10.36
CA GLN A 136 2.91 12.98 -10.58
C GLN A 136 2.56 12.84 -12.06
N ALA A 137 2.52 13.95 -12.82
CA ALA A 137 2.24 13.90 -14.25
C ALA A 137 3.34 13.13 -15.00
N VAL A 138 4.61 13.38 -14.67
CA VAL A 138 5.76 12.68 -15.27
C VAL A 138 5.74 11.19 -14.92
N THR A 139 5.55 10.83 -13.65
CA THR A 139 5.50 9.42 -13.23
C THR A 139 4.29 8.70 -13.82
N ARG A 140 3.12 9.34 -13.89
CA ARG A 140 1.94 8.75 -14.55
C ARG A 140 2.19 8.52 -16.05
N ALA A 141 2.77 9.50 -16.75
CA ALA A 141 3.12 9.33 -18.16
C ALA A 141 4.11 8.17 -18.37
N GLY A 142 5.10 8.03 -17.48
CA GLY A 142 6.03 6.90 -17.49
C GLY A 142 5.35 5.55 -17.24
N THR A 143 4.44 5.46 -16.27
CA THR A 143 3.64 4.25 -16.02
C THR A 143 2.79 3.89 -17.24
N SER A 144 2.11 4.87 -17.85
CA SER A 144 1.34 4.66 -19.08
C SER A 144 2.21 4.18 -20.24
N PHE A 145 3.40 4.74 -20.42
CA PHE A 145 4.34 4.29 -21.44
C PHE A 145 4.78 2.83 -21.21
N LEU A 146 5.08 2.46 -19.96
CA LEU A 146 5.43 1.08 -19.62
C LEU A 146 4.26 0.13 -19.87
N LEU A 147 3.03 0.52 -19.53
CA LEU A 147 1.82 -0.26 -19.78
C LEU A 147 1.61 -0.57 -21.27
N LEU A 148 2.01 0.32 -22.19
CA LEU A 148 1.94 0.06 -23.63
C LEU A 148 2.89 -1.05 -24.09
N LYS A 149 3.90 -1.40 -23.29
CA LYS A 149 4.89 -2.45 -23.57
C LYS A 149 4.58 -3.78 -22.88
N VAL A 150 3.51 -3.85 -22.09
CA VAL A 150 3.16 -5.01 -21.27
C VAL A 150 2.63 -6.18 -22.09
N ALA A 151 3.13 -7.39 -21.83
CA ALA A 151 2.54 -8.62 -22.34
C ALA A 151 1.24 -8.97 -21.60
N ARG A 152 0.28 -9.61 -22.29
CA ARG A 152 -1.05 -9.91 -21.72
C ARG A 152 -1.02 -10.67 -20.39
N TYR A 153 -0.02 -11.53 -20.17
CA TYR A 153 0.10 -12.32 -18.94
C TYR A 153 0.67 -11.50 -17.76
N GLU A 154 1.51 -10.49 -18.00
CA GLU A 154 2.07 -9.61 -16.95
C GLU A 154 1.08 -8.50 -16.56
N LEU A 155 0.09 -8.23 -17.42
CA LEU A 155 -0.92 -7.18 -17.20
C LEU A 155 -1.72 -7.37 -15.91
N GLN A 156 -2.07 -8.61 -15.57
CA GLN A 156 -2.82 -8.90 -14.33
C GLN A 156 -2.00 -8.55 -13.09
N GLU A 157 -0.70 -8.84 -13.10
CA GLU A 157 0.20 -8.54 -11.99
C GLU A 157 0.44 -7.04 -11.86
N VAL A 158 0.66 -6.34 -12.98
CA VAL A 158 0.82 -4.88 -13.00
C VAL A 158 -0.45 -4.19 -12.51
N MET A 159 -1.62 -4.59 -13.00
CA MET A 159 -2.90 -4.00 -12.58
C MET A 159 -3.16 -4.24 -11.10
N ARG A 160 -2.81 -5.41 -10.57
CA ARG A 160 -2.90 -5.71 -9.13
C ARG A 160 -2.02 -4.78 -8.29
N TRP A 161 -0.81 -4.46 -8.74
CA TRP A 161 0.07 -3.51 -8.06
C TRP A 161 -0.46 -2.08 -8.12
N LEU A 162 -1.02 -1.66 -9.26
CA LEU A 162 -1.59 -0.33 -9.44
C LEU A 162 -2.90 -0.12 -8.66
N SER A 163 -3.74 -1.15 -8.52
CA SER A 163 -4.97 -1.10 -7.74
C SER A 163 -4.77 -1.29 -6.23
N GLY A 164 -3.64 -1.88 -5.85
CA GLY A 164 -3.41 -2.40 -4.50
C GLY A 164 -4.17 -3.72 -4.24
N SER A 165 -3.62 -4.57 -3.37
CA SER A 165 -4.26 -5.82 -2.95
C SER A 165 -3.67 -6.32 -1.63
N LEU A 166 -4.53 -6.83 -0.75
CA LEU A 166 -4.15 -7.55 0.48
C LEU A 166 -4.19 -9.07 0.26
N SER A 167 -4.51 -9.55 -0.94
CA SER A 167 -4.89 -10.95 -1.16
C SER A 167 -3.79 -11.96 -0.83
N PHE A 168 -2.53 -11.56 -0.88
CA PHE A 168 -1.35 -12.42 -0.70
C PHE A 168 -0.52 -12.08 0.55
N THR A 169 -1.04 -11.25 1.46
CA THR A 169 -0.34 -10.91 2.70
C THR A 169 -0.18 -12.13 3.59
N LYS A 170 1.06 -12.42 3.99
CA LYS A 170 1.37 -13.45 4.98
C LYS A 170 1.71 -12.82 6.33
N LEU A 171 1.65 -13.63 7.39
CA LEU A 171 2.06 -13.19 8.73
C LEU A 171 3.53 -12.74 8.77
N ASP A 172 4.39 -13.39 7.99
CA ASP A 172 5.81 -13.03 7.86
C ASP A 172 6.04 -11.66 7.19
N ASP A 173 5.06 -11.13 6.45
CA ASP A 173 5.18 -9.83 5.76
C ASP A 173 4.82 -8.65 6.68
N ILE A 174 4.11 -8.90 7.79
CA ILE A 174 3.69 -7.88 8.76
C ILE A 174 4.85 -7.02 9.30
N PRO A 175 6.01 -7.58 9.71
CA PRO A 175 7.13 -6.76 10.16
C PRO A 175 7.65 -5.80 9.09
N LEU A 176 7.55 -6.14 7.79
CA LEU A 176 7.94 -5.24 6.71
C LEU A 176 6.99 -4.05 6.60
N VAL A 177 5.69 -4.24 6.87
CA VAL A 177 4.66 -3.19 6.79
C VAL A 177 4.79 -2.15 7.90
N LEU A 178 5.51 -2.47 8.99
CA LEU A 178 5.80 -1.54 10.09
C LEU A 178 6.94 -0.57 9.78
N ILE A 179 7.71 -0.80 8.72
CA ILE A 179 8.85 0.01 8.28
C ILE A 179 8.38 1.02 7.23
#